data_AF-A0A2N3VG38-F1
#
_entry.id   AF-A0A2N3VG38-F1
#
_cell.length_a   1.000
_cell.length_b   1.000
_cell.length_c   1.000
_cell.angle_alpha   90.00
_cell.angle_beta   90.00
_cell.angle_gamma   90.00
#
_symmetry.space_group_name_H-M   'P 1'
#
loop_
_entity.id
_entity.type
_entity.pdbx_description
1 polymer ?
#
loop_
_entity_poly.entity_id
_entity_poly.type
_entity_poly.pdbx_seq_one_letter_code
_entity_poly.pdbx_strand_id
1 'polypeptide(L)'
;MAATDLDKASTERAVATSVDPAEVPSAAWGWSGESRKAARIAAWVVVVALLGMTIGNHQGHVEDIFLVGLAGLMALLLVVDSLTQRVPK
;
A
#
# COMPACT_ATOMS: atom_id res chain seq x y z
N MET A 1 10.39 -25.68 36.06
CA MET A 1 10.61 -24.21 35.98
C MET A 1 11.38 -23.81 34.71
N ALA A 2 12.25 -24.64 34.12
CA ALA A 2 12.96 -24.28 32.88
C ALA A 2 12.12 -24.26 31.58
N ALA A 3 10.94 -24.89 31.55
CA ALA A 3 10.10 -24.95 30.35
C ALA A 3 9.30 -23.65 30.10
N THR A 4 8.94 -22.92 31.17
CA THR A 4 8.17 -21.67 31.08
C THR A 4 9.01 -20.48 30.64
N ASP A 5 10.33 -20.51 30.86
CA ASP A 5 11.24 -19.45 30.43
C ASP A 5 11.55 -19.52 28.92
N LEU A 6 11.46 -20.70 28.31
CA LEU A 6 11.61 -20.86 26.85
C LEU A 6 10.41 -20.30 26.08
N ASP A 7 9.19 -20.46 26.60
CA ASP A 7 7.97 -19.84 26.05
C ASP A 7 7.97 -18.31 26.18
N LYS A 8 8.60 -17.79 27.24
CA LYS A 8 8.73 -16.35 27.46
C LYS A 8 9.80 -15.72 26.56
N ALA A 9 10.93 -16.41 26.35
CA ALA A 9 11.99 -15.96 25.46
C ALA A 9 11.61 -15.99 23.97
N SER A 10 10.75 -16.94 23.55
CA SER A 10 10.15 -16.94 22.20
C SER A 10 9.13 -15.80 22.03
N THR A 11 8.40 -15.46 23.09
CA THR A 11 7.48 -14.30 23.14
C THR A 11 8.22 -12.96 23.13
N GLU A 12 9.39 -12.85 23.75
CA GLU A 12 10.21 -11.60 23.75
C GLU A 12 10.89 -11.33 22.40
N ARG A 13 11.10 -12.36 21.58
CA ARG A 13 11.41 -12.24 20.16
C ARG A 13 10.14 -12.16 19.33
N ALA A 14 9.06 -11.61 19.88
CA ALA A 14 7.84 -11.28 19.16
C ALA A 14 8.26 -10.53 17.89
N VAL A 15 7.96 -11.16 16.76
CA VAL A 15 7.91 -10.51 15.46
C VAL A 15 7.25 -9.16 15.70
N ALA A 16 8.00 -8.07 15.53
CA ALA A 16 7.48 -6.72 15.69
C ALA A 16 6.53 -6.43 14.51
N THR A 17 5.37 -7.09 14.52
CA THR A 17 4.28 -6.86 13.59
C THR A 17 3.43 -5.72 14.14
N SER A 18 3.07 -4.78 13.27
CA SER A 18 2.16 -3.69 13.60
C SER A 18 0.69 -4.15 13.73
N VAL A 19 0.41 -5.43 13.49
CA VAL A 19 -0.91 -6.06 13.47
C VAL A 19 -0.92 -7.24 14.44
N ASP A 20 -2.01 -7.38 15.19
CA ASP A 20 -2.19 -8.46 16.16
C ASP A 20 -2.29 -9.83 15.45
N PRO A 21 -1.41 -10.80 15.76
CA PRO A 21 -1.51 -12.16 15.25
C PRO A 21 -2.81 -12.88 15.60
N ALA A 22 -3.53 -12.47 16.66
CA ALA A 22 -4.83 -13.04 17.00
C ALA A 22 -5.92 -12.67 15.98
N GLU A 23 -5.81 -11.48 15.36
CA GLU A 23 -6.72 -11.03 14.30
C GLU A 23 -6.24 -11.49 12.91
N VAL A 24 -4.93 -11.41 12.66
CA VAL A 24 -4.31 -11.80 11.39
C VAL A 24 -3.20 -12.82 11.65
N PRO A 25 -3.49 -14.15 11.62
CA PRO A 25 -2.51 -15.18 11.95
C PRO A 25 -1.23 -15.15 11.10
N SER A 26 -1.31 -14.67 9.86
CA SER A 26 -0.13 -14.48 8.99
C SER A 26 0.83 -13.39 9.49
N ALA A 27 0.40 -12.55 10.44
CA ALA A 27 1.25 -11.53 11.03
C ALA A 27 2.43 -12.15 11.80
N ALA A 28 2.23 -13.35 12.35
CA ALA A 28 3.30 -14.15 12.95
C ALA A 28 4.37 -14.59 11.92
N TRP A 29 4.05 -14.64 10.63
CA TRP A 29 4.99 -14.96 9.55
C TRP A 29 5.71 -13.72 9.02
N GLY A 30 5.38 -12.53 9.54
CA GLY A 30 6.09 -11.27 9.28
C GLY A 30 5.56 -10.41 8.14
N TRP A 31 4.62 -10.90 7.33
CA TRP A 31 4.05 -10.14 6.21
C TRP A 31 2.53 -9.96 6.35
N SER A 32 2.14 -8.98 7.17
CA SER A 32 0.73 -8.58 7.33
C SER A 32 0.49 -7.10 7.61
N GLY A 33 1.55 -6.28 7.67
CA GLY A 33 1.41 -4.83 7.86
C GLY A 33 1.03 -4.11 6.57
N GLU A 34 0.08 -3.18 6.65
CA GLU A 34 -0.20 -2.21 5.58
C GLU A 34 0.43 -0.86 5.93
N SER A 35 1.21 -0.31 5.01
CA SER A 35 1.67 1.07 5.11
C SER A 35 0.89 1.95 4.14
N ARG A 36 -0.03 2.78 4.66
CA ARG A 36 -0.73 3.79 3.86
C ARG A 36 0.22 4.71 3.10
N LYS A 37 1.36 5.06 3.71
CA LYS A 37 2.39 5.88 3.04
C LYS A 37 2.98 5.14 1.84
N ALA A 38 3.34 3.87 2.00
CA ALA A 38 3.87 3.06 0.91
C ALA A 38 2.82 2.88 -0.20
N ALA A 39 1.56 2.62 0.16
CA ALA A 39 0.46 2.49 -0.81
C ALA A 39 0.26 3.78 -1.62
N ARG A 40 0.28 4.96 -0.99
CA ARG A 40 0.19 6.25 -1.69
C ARG A 40 1.36 6.48 -2.66
N ILE A 41 2.58 6.15 -2.24
CA ILE A 41 3.76 6.27 -3.10
C ILE A 41 3.64 5.34 -4.30
N ALA A 42 3.29 4.07 -4.07
CA ALA A 42 3.08 3.09 -5.14
C ALA A 42 1.99 3.55 -6.12
N ALA A 43 0.88 4.08 -5.62
CA ALA A 43 -0.18 4.61 -6.46
C ALA A 43 0.27 5.81 -7.31
N TRP A 44 1.06 6.74 -6.78
CA TRP A 44 1.66 7.82 -7.58
C TRP A 44 2.64 7.31 -8.63
N VAL A 45 3.42 6.27 -8.31
CA VAL A 45 4.30 5.61 -9.30
C VAL A 45 3.47 5.03 -10.45
N VAL A 46 2.33 4.40 -10.17
CA VAL A 46 1.41 3.89 -11.20
C VAL A 46 0.86 5.04 -12.06
N VAL A 47 0.45 6.16 -11.46
CA VAL A 47 0.00 7.35 -12.20
C VAL A 47 1.08 7.83 -13.17
N VAL A 48 2.33 7.96 -12.71
CA VAL A 48 3.45 8.38 -13.56
C VAL A 48 3.74 7.35 -14.66
N ALA A 49 3.67 6.05 -14.35
CA ALA A 49 3.88 4.98 -15.32
C ALA A 49 2.82 5.03 -16.44
N LEU A 50 1.53 5.19 -16.10
CA LEU A 50 0.45 5.31 -17.08
C LEU A 50 0.64 6.53 -18.00
N LEU A 51 1.05 7.67 -17.45
CA LEU A 51 1.35 8.85 -18.25
C LEU A 51 2.59 8.63 -19.12
N GLY A 52 3.62 7.95 -18.62
CA GLY A 52 4.80 7.56 -19.40
C GLY A 52 4.46 6.67 -20.59
N MET A 53 3.47 5.78 -20.44
CA MET A 53 3.00 4.90 -21.52
C MET A 53 2.35 5.65 -22.68
N THR A 54 1.94 6.92 -22.51
CA THR A 54 1.43 7.74 -23.63
C THR A 54 2.53 8.12 -24.64
N ILE A 55 3.80 7.99 -24.25
CA ILE A 55 4.94 8.29 -25.11
C ILE A 55 5.22 7.05 -25.96
N GLY A 56 4.67 7.00 -27.18
CA GLY A 56 4.81 5.82 -28.03
C GLY A 56 4.18 5.99 -29.41
N ASN A 57 3.99 4.86 -30.09
CA ASN A 57 3.51 4.80 -31.48
C ASN A 57 1.97 4.82 -31.58
N HIS A 58 1.29 5.61 -30.75
CA HIS A 58 -0.18 5.63 -30.71
C HIS A 58 -0.75 6.47 -31.85
N GLN A 59 -1.31 5.80 -32.86
CA GLN A 59 -1.91 6.48 -34.03
C GLN A 59 -3.41 6.78 -33.85
N GLY A 60 -4.10 5.96 -33.05
CA GLY A 60 -5.56 6.07 -32.87
C GLY A 60 -5.99 6.92 -31.69
N HIS A 61 -5.06 7.33 -30.81
CA HIS A 61 -5.28 8.06 -29.54
C HIS A 61 -6.30 7.46 -28.54
N VAL A 62 -7.02 6.39 -28.90
CA VAL A 62 -7.93 5.68 -27.98
C VAL A 62 -7.18 5.18 -26.76
N GLU A 63 -5.99 4.59 -26.97
CA GLU A 63 -5.14 4.15 -25.85
C GLU A 63 -4.75 5.31 -24.93
N ASP A 64 -4.35 6.45 -25.50
CA ASP A 64 -4.01 7.65 -24.73
C ASP A 64 -5.17 8.15 -23.87
N ILE A 65 -6.41 8.11 -24.40
CA ILE A 65 -7.60 8.52 -23.66
C ILE A 65 -7.82 7.61 -22.44
N PHE A 66 -7.64 6.30 -22.57
CA PHE A 66 -7.75 5.37 -21.44
C PHE A 66 -6.61 5.55 -20.45
N LEU A 67 -5.36 5.69 -20.91
CA LEU A 67 -4.19 5.90 -20.06
C LEU A 67 -4.31 7.18 -19.25
N VAL A 68 -4.62 8.31 -19.90
CA VAL A 68 -4.79 9.61 -19.25
C VAL A 68 -6.03 9.62 -18.37
N GLY A 69 -7.14 9.03 -18.84
CA GLY A 69 -8.38 8.93 -18.06
C GLY A 69 -8.19 8.16 -16.76
N LEU A 70 -7.54 6.99 -16.82
CA LEU A 70 -7.26 6.17 -15.63
C LEU A 70 -6.25 6.86 -14.70
N ALA A 71 -5.18 7.43 -15.26
CA ALA A 71 -4.20 8.20 -14.49
C ALA A 71 -4.85 9.39 -13.76
N GLY A 72 -5.73 10.12 -14.44
CA GLY A 72 -6.50 11.23 -13.87
C GLY A 72 -7.44 10.79 -12.75
N LEU A 73 -8.18 9.69 -12.96
CA LEU A 73 -9.05 9.11 -11.93
C LEU A 73 -8.25 8.70 -10.68
N MET A 74 -7.13 8.01 -10.84
CA MET A 74 -6.27 7.62 -9.72
C MET A 74 -5.68 8.82 -8.98
N ALA A 75 -5.18 9.82 -9.72
CA ALA A 75 -4.66 11.05 -9.13
C ALA A 75 -5.74 11.79 -8.34
N LEU A 76 -6.97 11.86 -8.85
CA LEU A 76 -8.11 12.47 -8.15
C LEU A 76 -8.39 11.75 -6.83
N LEU A 77 -8.48 10.42 -6.84
CA LEU A 77 -8.70 9.62 -5.63
C LEU A 77 -7.59 9.84 -4.59
N LEU A 78 -6.32 9.90 -5.03
CA LEU A 78 -5.19 10.19 -4.15
C LEU A 78 -5.25 11.58 -3.52
N VAL A 79 -5.65 12.59 -4.29
CA VAL A 79 -5.83 13.95 -3.79
C VAL A 79 -6.98 13.98 -2.78
N VAL A 80 -8.12 13.37 -3.08
CA VAL A 80 -9.27 13.29 -2.16
C VAL A 80 -8.90 12.56 -0.87
N ASP A 81 -8.18 11.44 -0.94
CA ASP A 81 -7.68 10.72 0.23
C ASP A 81 -6.75 11.62 1.07
N SER A 82 -5.81 12.31 0.43
CA SER A 82 -4.89 13.24 1.10
C SER A 82 -5.60 14.42 1.78
N LEU A 83 -6.67 14.94 1.18
CA LEU A 83 -7.45 16.05 1.73
C LEU A 83 -8.34 15.61 2.89
N THR A 84 -9.05 14.48 2.73
CA THR A 84 -9.97 13.96 3.76
C THR A 84 -9.23 13.63 5.05
N GLN A 85 -7.97 13.20 4.95
CA GLN A 85 -7.14 12.85 6.10
C GLN A 85 -6.65 14.05 6.90
N ARG A 86 -6.75 15.27 6.35
CA ARG A 86 -6.43 16.50 7.06
C ARG A 86 -7.60 17.00 7.91
N VAL A 87 -8.80 16.44 7.70
CA VAL A 87 -9.98 16.79 8.47
C VAL A 87 -10.02 15.88 9.71
N PRO A 88 -9.92 16.44 10.93
CA PRO A 88 -10.11 15.66 12.15
C PRO A 88 -11.54 15.08 12.15
N LYS A 89 -11.66 13.78 12.43
CA LYS A 89 -12.93 13.08 12.59
C LYS A 89 -13.51 13.29 13.97
#